data_AF-A0A0G4LGR6-F1
#
_entry.id   AF-A0A0G4LGR6-F1
#
_cell.length_a   1.000
_cell.length_b   1.000
_cell.length_c   1.000
_cell.angle_alpha   90.00
_cell.angle_beta   90.00
_cell.angle_gamma   90.00
#
_symmetry.space_group_name_H-M   'P 1'
#
loop_
_entity.id
_entity.type
_entity.pdbx_description
1 polymer ?
#
loop_
_entity_poly.entity_id
_entity_poly.type
_entity_poly.pdbx_seq_one_letter_code
_entity_poly.pdbx_strand_id
1 'polypeptide(L)'
;MTFTKGAQDALLQWANTFALDKKAETMDDFHDGVLLSQILVDLDTSYDPSEVQTEDKRWLANKKNLQSVYKGLTRLILRECPGLSRQARIADFRAIASSPDAQGICKLLALLFAVAMLGSNNERYVTRITRDITDGAALSQLQRITHLVEALGLDDGARETVEDEAGWCTVSTGR
;
A
#
# COMPACT_ATOMS: atom_id res chain seq x y z
N MET A 1 6.67 8.84 -6.50
CA MET A 1 5.62 9.53 -5.71
C MET A 1 6.25 10.12 -4.47
N THR A 2 6.03 11.42 -4.25
CA THR A 2 6.42 12.12 -3.03
C THR A 2 5.18 12.75 -2.43
N PHE A 3 4.90 12.47 -1.17
CA PHE A 3 3.72 12.99 -0.46
C PHE A 3 4.05 14.29 0.26
N THR A 4 3.22 15.31 0.05
CA THR A 4 3.28 16.58 0.76
C THR A 4 2.91 16.38 2.23
N LYS A 5 3.35 17.27 3.12
CA LYS A 5 3.03 17.17 4.55
C LYS A 5 1.52 17.03 4.81
N GLY A 6 0.69 17.83 4.14
CA GLY A 6 -0.76 17.74 4.28
C GLY A 6 -1.35 16.37 3.84
N ALA A 7 -0.74 15.72 2.85
CA ALA A 7 -1.14 14.36 2.46
C ALA A 7 -0.71 13.32 3.51
N GLN A 8 0.46 13.49 4.13
CA GLN A 8 0.91 12.62 5.23
C GLN A 8 0.01 12.78 6.45
N ASP A 9 -0.31 14.01 6.84
CA ASP A 9 -1.18 14.32 7.98
C ASP A 9 -2.59 13.76 7.75
N ALA A 10 -3.11 13.86 6.52
CA ALA A 10 -4.41 13.28 6.17
C ALA A 10 -4.42 11.75 6.24
N LEU A 11 -3.36 11.08 5.76
CA LEU A 11 -3.19 9.63 5.90
C LEU A 11 -3.04 9.20 7.35
N LEU A 12 -2.34 9.99 8.17
CA LEU A 12 -2.20 9.76 9.61
C LEU A 12 -3.58 9.83 10.31
N GLN A 13 -4.37 10.86 10.00
CA GLN A 13 -5.72 11.00 10.53
C GLN A 13 -6.60 9.82 10.12
N TRP A 14 -6.53 9.40 8.85
CA TRP A 14 -7.25 8.22 8.36
C TRP A 14 -6.84 6.94 9.08
N ALA A 15 -5.54 6.68 9.22
CA ALA A 15 -5.04 5.51 9.95
C ALA A 15 -5.56 5.48 11.40
N ASN A 16 -5.64 6.64 12.04
CA ASN A 16 -6.18 6.79 13.38
C ASN A 16 -7.71 6.61 13.48
N THR A 17 -8.45 6.45 12.37
CA THR A 17 -9.87 6.03 12.42
C THR A 17 -10.05 4.55 12.76
N PHE A 18 -8.98 3.74 12.64
CA PHE A 18 -9.00 2.33 13.02
C PHE A 18 -8.84 2.15 14.53
N ALA A 19 -9.28 0.98 15.01
CA ALA A 19 -9.05 0.53 16.37
C ALA A 19 -7.60 0.06 16.50
N LEU A 20 -6.70 1.02 16.70
CA LEU A 20 -5.27 0.77 16.90
C LEU A 20 -4.96 0.65 18.40
N ASP A 21 -3.99 -0.18 18.76
CA ASP A 21 -3.53 -0.32 20.16
C ASP A 21 -2.94 0.97 20.72
N LYS A 22 -2.30 1.76 19.84
CA LYS A 22 -1.88 3.14 20.10
C LYS A 22 -2.27 4.03 18.92
N LYS A 23 -2.62 5.28 19.19
CA LYS A 23 -2.76 6.29 18.13
C LYS A 23 -1.39 6.67 17.60
N ALA A 24 -1.25 6.78 16.28
CA ALA A 24 -0.04 7.23 15.65
C ALA A 24 0.01 8.76 15.69
N GLU A 25 1.15 9.33 16.09
CA GLU A 25 1.39 10.77 16.08
C GLU A 25 2.23 11.19 14.87
N THR A 26 3.02 10.26 14.33
CA THR A 26 3.94 10.50 13.22
C THR A 26 3.96 9.32 12.24
N MET A 27 4.56 9.50 11.06
CA MET A 27 4.82 8.39 10.14
C MET A 27 5.80 7.35 10.73
N ASP A 28 6.71 7.80 11.61
CA ASP A 28 7.71 6.95 12.24
C ASP A 28 7.06 5.87 13.14
N ASP A 29 5.85 6.13 13.66
CA ASP A 29 5.08 5.18 14.46
C ASP A 29 4.69 3.90 13.70
N PHE A 30 4.75 3.91 12.36
CA PHE A 30 4.45 2.76 11.52
C PHE A 30 5.70 1.97 11.09
N HIS A 31 6.92 2.43 11.45
CA HIS A 31 8.17 1.81 11.01
C HIS A 31 8.36 0.38 11.52
N ASP A 32 7.71 0.01 12.62
CA ASP A 32 7.72 -1.34 13.17
C ASP A 32 6.76 -2.30 12.46
N GLY A 33 5.89 -1.79 11.58
CA GLY A 33 4.89 -2.55 10.84
C GLY A 33 3.70 -3.05 11.68
N VAL A 34 3.67 -2.79 12.99
CA VAL A 34 2.61 -3.30 13.88
C VAL A 34 1.30 -2.58 13.62
N LEU A 35 1.32 -1.24 13.57
CA LEU A 35 0.12 -0.45 13.27
C LEU A 35 -0.41 -0.70 11.85
N LEU A 36 0.48 -0.89 10.88
CA LEU A 36 0.08 -1.24 9.51
C LEU A 36 -0.60 -2.61 9.45
N SER A 37 -0.11 -3.57 10.24
CA SER A 37 -0.72 -4.89 10.37
C SER A 37 -2.14 -4.80 10.94
N GLN A 38 -2.37 -3.99 11.98
CA GLN A 38 -3.70 -3.80 12.56
C GLN A 38 -4.72 -3.24 11.56
N ILE A 39 -4.30 -2.25 10.76
CA ILE A 39 -5.13 -1.72 9.66
C ILE A 39 -5.41 -2.81 8.63
N LEU A 40 -4.39 -3.59 8.25
CA LEU A 40 -4.52 -4.66 7.27
C LEU A 40 -5.46 -5.79 7.72
N VAL A 41 -5.49 -6.13 9.02
CA VAL A 41 -6.46 -7.10 9.57
C VAL A 41 -7.90 -6.63 9.40
N ASP A 42 -8.19 -5.33 9.60
CA ASP A 42 -9.55 -4.78 9.39
C ASP A 42 -9.92 -4.69 7.90
N LEU A 43 -8.93 -4.62 6.99
CA LEU A 43 -9.13 -4.60 5.54
C LEU A 43 -9.20 -6.00 4.91
N ASP A 44 -8.42 -6.95 5.42
CA ASP A 44 -8.32 -8.31 4.92
C ASP A 44 -8.44 -9.33 6.06
N THR A 45 -9.62 -9.91 6.22
CA THR A 45 -9.86 -10.95 7.23
C THR A 45 -9.06 -12.24 6.99
N SER A 46 -8.47 -12.41 5.80
CA SER A 46 -7.59 -13.55 5.48
C SER A 46 -6.12 -13.30 5.82
N TYR A 47 -5.77 -12.08 6.22
CA TYR A 47 -4.44 -11.74 6.68
C TYR A 47 -4.24 -12.24 8.12
N ASP A 48 -3.14 -12.97 8.34
CA ASP A 48 -2.80 -13.54 9.63
C ASP A 48 -1.78 -12.63 10.35
N PRO A 49 -2.17 -11.95 11.45
CA PRO A 49 -1.27 -11.11 12.22
C PRO A 49 -0.42 -11.89 13.24
N SER A 50 -0.57 -13.22 13.37
CA SER A 50 0.13 -14.02 14.39
C SER A 50 1.66 -14.02 14.24
N GLU A 51 2.16 -13.76 13.03
CA GLU A 51 3.59 -13.66 12.74
C GLU A 51 4.19 -12.29 13.13
N VAL A 52 3.37 -11.31 13.50
CA VAL A 52 3.83 -9.96 13.84
C VAL A 52 4.41 -9.93 15.24
N GLN A 53 5.68 -9.54 15.31
CA GLN A 53 6.44 -9.47 16.56
C GLN A 53 6.29 -8.07 17.16
N THR A 54 5.68 -8.00 18.34
CA THR A 54 5.48 -6.76 19.11
C THR A 54 6.50 -6.58 20.24
N GLU A 55 7.16 -7.67 20.65
CA GLU A 55 8.17 -7.67 21.72
C GLU A 55 9.57 -7.39 21.15
N ASP A 56 10.27 -6.46 21.78
CA ASP A 56 11.58 -5.91 21.39
C ASP A 56 11.63 -5.34 19.95
N LYS A 57 11.72 -4.00 19.85
CA LYS A 57 11.90 -3.21 18.60
C LYS A 57 13.24 -3.46 17.88
N ARG A 58 13.64 -4.72 17.71
CA ARG A 58 14.85 -5.10 16.97
C ARG A 58 14.57 -4.88 15.49
N TRP A 59 15.50 -4.23 14.80
CA TRP A 59 15.40 -3.91 13.38
C TRP A 59 14.95 -5.11 12.50
N LEU A 60 15.38 -6.32 12.85
CA LEU A 60 15.04 -7.55 12.13
C LEU A 60 13.56 -7.96 12.31
N ALA A 61 12.99 -7.73 13.49
CA ALA A 61 11.57 -7.95 13.76
C ALA A 61 10.71 -6.95 12.95
N ASN A 62 11.06 -5.66 13.00
CA ASN A 62 10.40 -4.62 12.20
C ASN A 62 10.40 -4.95 10.71
N LYS A 63 11.55 -5.39 10.19
CA LYS A 63 11.69 -5.82 8.79
C LYS A 63 10.76 -6.98 8.45
N LYS A 64 10.68 -8.00 9.31
CA LYS A 64 9.77 -9.16 9.12
C LYS A 64 8.30 -8.72 9.17
N ASN A 65 7.94 -7.85 10.10
CA ASN A 65 6.59 -7.31 10.21
C ASN A 65 6.20 -6.56 8.93
N LEU A 66 7.05 -5.66 8.44
CA LEU A 66 6.83 -4.93 7.19
C LEU A 66 6.74 -5.88 5.98
N GLN A 67 7.52 -6.95 5.94
CA GLN A 67 7.42 -7.98 4.90
C GLN A 67 6.09 -8.74 4.96
N SER A 68 5.59 -9.06 6.16
CA SER A 68 4.29 -9.70 6.35
C SER A 68 3.16 -8.78 5.88
N VAL A 69 3.17 -7.50 6.30
CA VAL A 69 2.23 -6.47 5.84
C VAL A 69 2.26 -6.33 4.32
N TYR A 70 3.45 -6.27 3.73
CA TYR A 70 3.59 -6.19 2.27
C TYR A 70 2.98 -7.39 1.55
N LYS A 71 3.24 -8.61 2.03
CA LYS A 71 2.69 -9.85 1.46
C LYS A 71 1.17 -9.90 1.58
N GLY A 72 0.61 -9.44 2.70
CA GLY A 72 -0.84 -9.33 2.87
C GLY A 72 -1.44 -8.26 1.94
N LEU A 73 -0.87 -7.05 1.92
CA LEU A 73 -1.33 -5.96 1.05
C LEU A 73 -1.30 -6.34 -0.43
N THR A 74 -0.23 -7.00 -0.90
CA THR A 74 -0.15 -7.43 -2.31
C THR A 74 -1.23 -8.45 -2.66
N ARG A 75 -1.53 -9.38 -1.74
CA ARG A 75 -2.63 -10.35 -1.92
C ARG A 75 -3.98 -9.65 -1.95
N LEU A 76 -4.20 -8.70 -1.03
CA LEU A 76 -5.42 -7.92 -0.97
C LEU A 76 -5.63 -7.09 -2.25
N ILE A 77 -4.58 -6.41 -2.72
CA ILE A 77 -4.60 -5.66 -3.99
C ILE A 77 -4.97 -6.58 -5.15
N LEU A 78 -4.34 -7.75 -5.28
CA LEU A 78 -4.65 -8.70 -6.36
C LEU A 78 -6.11 -9.18 -6.32
N ARG A 79 -6.71 -9.28 -5.13
CA ARG A 79 -8.09 -9.75 -4.93
C ARG A 79 -9.13 -8.65 -5.17
N GLU A 80 -8.95 -7.49 -4.53
CA GLU A 80 -9.96 -6.43 -4.48
C GLU A 80 -9.75 -5.36 -5.56
N CYS A 81 -8.50 -5.04 -5.88
CA CYS A 81 -8.14 -3.94 -6.75
C CYS A 81 -6.98 -4.32 -7.69
N PRO A 82 -7.17 -5.31 -8.61
CA PRO A 82 -6.07 -5.82 -9.43
C PRO A 82 -5.40 -4.72 -10.28
N GLY A 83 -6.13 -3.65 -10.61
CA GLY A 83 -5.59 -2.45 -11.29
C GLY A 83 -4.53 -1.67 -10.50
N LEU A 84 -4.33 -1.94 -9.20
CA LEU A 84 -3.29 -1.34 -8.36
C LEU A 84 -2.01 -2.19 -8.27
N SER A 85 -1.97 -3.37 -8.90
CA SER A 85 -0.86 -4.33 -8.79
C SER A 85 0.48 -3.76 -9.27
N ARG A 86 0.45 -2.82 -10.24
CA ARG A 86 1.66 -2.16 -10.77
C ARG A 86 2.18 -1.10 -9.79
N GLN A 87 1.30 -0.38 -9.13
CA GLN A 87 1.60 0.66 -8.15
C GLN A 87 2.22 0.06 -6.89
N ALA A 88 1.75 -1.12 -6.49
CA ALA A 88 2.41 -1.94 -5.50
C ALA A 88 3.89 -2.17 -5.90
N ARG A 89 4.18 -2.61 -7.12
CA ARG A 89 5.58 -2.81 -7.55
C ARG A 89 6.42 -1.52 -7.55
N ILE A 90 5.83 -0.38 -7.94
CA ILE A 90 6.52 0.93 -7.98
C ILE A 90 6.88 1.45 -6.59
N ALA A 91 6.15 1.07 -5.55
CA ALA A 91 6.43 1.52 -4.19
C ALA A 91 7.78 1.02 -3.64
N ASP A 92 8.48 0.10 -4.35
CA ASP A 92 9.73 -0.55 -3.93
C ASP A 92 9.71 -0.97 -2.45
N PHE A 93 8.77 -1.83 -2.13
CA PHE A 93 8.56 -2.31 -0.77
C PHE A 93 9.75 -3.04 -0.17
N ARG A 94 10.64 -3.58 -1.02
CA ARG A 94 11.86 -4.23 -0.56
C ARG A 94 12.85 -3.20 -0.01
N ALA A 95 12.94 -2.03 -0.65
CA ALA A 95 13.70 -0.90 -0.14
C ALA A 95 13.08 -0.38 1.17
N ILE A 96 11.75 -0.20 1.21
CA ILE A 96 11.04 0.30 2.42
C ILE A 96 11.24 -0.65 3.61
N ALA A 97 11.07 -1.97 3.42
CA ALA A 97 11.29 -2.95 4.49
C ALA A 97 12.75 -3.02 4.96
N SER A 98 13.71 -2.59 4.13
CA SER A 98 15.13 -2.58 4.48
C SER A 98 15.58 -1.26 5.11
N SER A 99 14.94 -0.14 4.76
CA SER A 99 15.20 1.19 5.29
C SER A 99 13.89 1.99 5.27
N PRO A 100 13.02 1.84 6.29
CA PRO A 100 11.76 2.54 6.34
C PRO A 100 12.01 4.04 6.55
N ASP A 101 11.51 4.85 5.62
CA ASP A 101 11.46 6.30 5.71
C ASP A 101 10.00 6.76 5.66
N ALA A 102 9.74 7.99 6.14
CA ALA A 102 8.39 8.54 6.17
C ALA A 102 7.70 8.50 4.79
N GLN A 103 8.44 8.70 3.69
CA GLN A 103 7.88 8.63 2.33
C GLN A 103 7.51 7.20 1.93
N GLY A 104 8.33 6.21 2.24
CA GLY A 104 8.05 4.80 2.02
C GLY A 104 6.81 4.34 2.78
N ILE A 105 6.70 4.72 4.04
CA ILE A 105 5.53 4.42 4.88
C ILE A 105 4.28 5.11 4.33
N CYS A 106 4.39 6.37 3.90
CA CYS A 106 3.27 7.06 3.26
C CYS A 106 2.78 6.32 2.01
N LYS A 107 3.67 5.75 1.20
CA LYS A 107 3.27 4.95 0.03
C LYS A 107 2.51 3.69 0.45
N LEU A 108 2.96 3.00 1.51
CA LEU A 108 2.27 1.83 2.07
C LEU A 108 0.86 2.20 2.56
N LEU A 109 0.75 3.26 3.35
CA LEU A 109 -0.53 3.77 3.84
C LEU A 109 -1.45 4.24 2.70
N ALA A 110 -0.91 4.93 1.71
CA ALA A 110 -1.68 5.38 0.55
C ALA A 110 -2.24 4.19 -0.26
N LEU A 111 -1.50 3.08 -0.38
CA LEU A 111 -1.99 1.88 -1.04
C LEU A 111 -3.06 1.14 -0.21
N LEU A 112 -2.87 1.02 1.11
CA LEU A 112 -3.91 0.50 2.01
C LEU A 112 -5.19 1.34 1.91
N PHE A 113 -5.04 2.66 1.92
CA PHE A 113 -6.14 3.61 1.76
C PHE A 113 -6.83 3.47 0.41
N ALA A 114 -6.08 3.42 -0.70
CA ALA A 114 -6.64 3.25 -2.02
C ALA A 114 -7.45 1.95 -2.13
N VAL A 115 -6.95 0.85 -1.59
CA VAL A 115 -7.71 -0.41 -1.53
C VAL A 115 -8.97 -0.27 -0.67
N ALA A 116 -8.90 0.42 0.47
CA ALA A 116 -10.08 0.68 1.30
C ALA A 116 -11.16 1.49 0.55
N MET A 117 -10.77 2.39 -0.35
CA MET A 117 -11.67 3.28 -1.08
C MET A 117 -12.17 2.68 -2.40
N LEU A 118 -11.39 1.81 -3.04
CA LEU A 118 -11.67 1.23 -4.36
C LEU A 118 -12.09 -0.24 -4.30
N GLY A 119 -11.86 -0.90 -3.17
CA GLY A 119 -12.23 -2.30 -2.96
C GLY A 119 -13.73 -2.49 -2.82
N SER A 120 -14.17 -3.75 -2.83
CA SER A 120 -15.59 -4.12 -2.79
C SER A 120 -16.32 -3.66 -1.52
N ASN A 121 -15.59 -3.44 -0.42
CA ASN A 121 -16.13 -3.03 0.88
C ASN A 121 -15.97 -1.52 1.14
N ASN A 122 -15.83 -0.70 0.09
CA ASN A 122 -15.51 0.72 0.23
C ASN A 122 -16.56 1.55 0.97
N GLU A 123 -17.85 1.24 0.84
CA GLU A 123 -18.93 1.97 1.50
C GLU A 123 -18.73 2.09 3.02
N ARG A 124 -18.24 1.00 3.64
CA ARG A 124 -17.90 0.97 5.08
C ARG A 124 -16.81 1.99 5.42
N TYR A 125 -15.77 2.09 4.61
CA TYR A 125 -14.63 2.96 4.86
C TYR A 125 -14.93 4.42 4.50
N VAL A 126 -15.66 4.67 3.41
CA VAL A 126 -16.16 6.01 3.03
C VAL A 126 -17.02 6.58 4.15
N THR A 127 -17.94 5.77 4.70
CA THR A 127 -18.79 6.19 5.82
C THR A 127 -17.98 6.45 7.08
N ARG A 128 -16.98 5.60 7.39
CA ARG A 128 -16.09 5.81 8.54
C ARG A 128 -15.29 7.11 8.41
N ILE A 129 -14.70 7.36 7.25
CA ILE A 129 -13.90 8.57 6.97
C ILE A 129 -14.76 9.83 7.12
N THR A 130 -15.94 9.86 6.50
CA THR A 130 -16.82 11.04 6.55
C THR A 130 -17.40 11.29 7.93
N ARG A 131 -17.51 10.26 8.78
CA ARG A 131 -17.94 10.39 10.17
C ARG A 131 -16.81 10.83 11.10
N ASP A 132 -15.65 10.22 10.98
CA ASP A 132 -14.57 10.32 11.97
C ASP A 132 -13.54 11.41 11.61
N ILE A 133 -13.49 11.87 10.35
CA ILE A 133 -12.65 12.98 9.89
C ILE A 133 -13.54 14.19 9.54
N THR A 134 -13.54 15.19 10.41
CA THR A 134 -14.32 16.43 10.22
C THR A 134 -13.57 17.52 9.45
N ASP A 135 -12.26 17.37 9.26
CA ASP A 135 -11.44 18.34 8.54
C ASP A 135 -11.61 18.19 7.01
N GLY A 136 -12.28 19.17 6.39
CA GLY A 136 -12.49 19.20 4.95
C GLY A 136 -11.20 19.28 4.13
N ALA A 137 -10.12 19.84 4.69
CA ALA A 137 -8.83 19.87 4.03
C ALA A 137 -8.22 18.46 3.97
N ALA A 138 -8.28 17.71 5.07
CA ALA A 138 -7.84 16.32 5.12
C ALA A 138 -8.63 15.43 4.16
N LEU A 139 -9.96 15.57 4.13
CA LEU A 139 -10.82 14.84 3.18
C LEU A 139 -10.43 15.13 1.71
N SER A 140 -10.16 16.40 1.40
CA SER A 140 -9.71 16.80 0.06
C SER A 140 -8.34 16.21 -0.31
N GLN A 141 -7.42 16.11 0.67
CA GLN A 141 -6.13 15.45 0.45
C GLN A 141 -6.30 13.95 0.23
N LEU A 142 -7.14 13.28 1.02
CA LEU A 142 -7.45 11.86 0.86
C LEU A 142 -8.02 11.57 -0.53
N GLN A 143 -8.99 12.35 -1.02
CA GLN A 143 -9.51 12.21 -2.37
C GLN A 143 -8.42 12.36 -3.45
N ARG A 144 -7.51 13.34 -3.30
CA ARG A 144 -6.37 13.51 -4.22
C ARG A 144 -5.43 12.31 -4.21
N ILE A 145 -5.21 11.70 -3.04
CA ILE A 145 -4.35 10.52 -2.90
C ILE A 145 -4.96 9.33 -3.65
N THR A 146 -6.27 9.09 -3.54
CA THR A 146 -6.94 8.03 -4.31
C THR A 146 -6.69 8.21 -5.80
N HIS A 147 -7.00 9.39 -6.34
CA HIS A 147 -6.80 9.68 -7.76
C HIS A 147 -5.32 9.61 -8.19
N LEU A 148 -4.38 10.03 -7.33
CA LEU A 148 -2.95 9.95 -7.62
C LEU A 148 -2.48 8.50 -7.71
N VAL A 149 -2.95 7.63 -6.81
CA VAL A 149 -2.62 6.20 -6.83
C VAL A 149 -3.24 5.51 -8.05
N GLU A 150 -4.44 5.89 -8.45
CA GLU A 150 -5.08 5.39 -9.69
C GLU A 150 -4.34 5.86 -10.95
N ALA A 151 -4.06 7.16 -11.06
CA ALA A 151 -3.42 7.76 -12.24
C ALA A 151 -2.04 7.16 -12.52
N LEU A 152 -1.30 6.79 -11.49
CA LEU A 152 0.02 6.16 -11.64
C LEU A 152 -0.05 4.70 -12.14
N GLY A 153 -1.26 4.16 -12.31
CA GLY A 153 -1.55 2.93 -13.05
C GLY A 153 -2.02 3.13 -14.49
N LEU A 154 -2.33 4.37 -14.92
CA LEU A 154 -3.01 4.65 -16.20
C LEU A 154 -2.09 5.16 -17.33
N ASP A 155 -0.85 5.54 -17.04
CA ASP A 155 0.04 6.23 -18.01
C ASP A 155 0.97 5.34 -18.86
N ASP A 156 0.64 4.07 -19.15
CA ASP A 156 1.36 3.34 -20.22
C ASP A 156 0.50 2.28 -20.95
N GLY A 157 -0.59 2.75 -21.54
CA GLY A 157 -1.27 2.07 -22.65
C GLY A 157 -0.65 2.41 -24.02
N ALA A 158 0.63 2.81 -24.05
CA ALA A 158 1.31 3.22 -25.27
C ALA A 158 2.75 2.67 -25.34
N ARG A 159 2.90 1.38 -25.06
CA ARG A 159 3.98 0.59 -25.68
C ARG A 159 3.55 -0.86 -25.81
N GLU A 160 2.64 -1.06 -26.75
CA GLU A 160 2.55 -2.30 -27.50
C GLU A 160 3.89 -2.50 -28.22
N THR A 161 4.86 -3.13 -27.55
CA THR A 161 5.89 -3.85 -28.29
C THR A 161 5.29 -5.20 -28.63
N VAL A 162 4.64 -5.24 -29.79
CA VAL A 162 4.66 -6.44 -30.62
C VAL A 162 6.16 -6.71 -30.88
N GLU A 163 6.78 -7.53 -30.04
CA GLU A 163 7.97 -8.24 -30.48
C GLU A 163 7.45 -9.40 -31.31
N ASP A 164 7.46 -9.15 -32.63
CA ASP A 164 7.28 -10.14 -33.67
C ASP A 164 8.07 -11.41 -33.36
N GLU A 165 7.36 -12.53 -33.31
CA GLU A 165 7.93 -13.82 -33.59
C GLU A 165 8.51 -13.82 -35.00
N ALA A 166 9.82 -13.66 -35.14
CA ALA A 166 10.59 -14.27 -36.22
C ALA A 166 12.09 -14.11 -36.00
N GLY A 167 12.72 -15.16 -35.53
CA GLY A 167 14.14 -15.36 -35.75
C GLY A 167 14.89 -15.78 -34.52
N TRP A 168 14.76 -17.07 -34.17
CA TRP A 168 15.88 -17.95 -33.78
C TRP A 168 15.38 -19.40 -33.87
N CYS A 169 15.19 -19.89 -35.09
CA CYS A 169 15.17 -21.32 -35.37
C CYS A 169 15.62 -21.59 -36.80
N THR A 170 16.94 -21.61 -37.01
CA THR A 170 17.56 -22.48 -38.02
C THR A 170 18.79 -23.12 -37.40
N VAL A 171 18.53 -24.17 -36.62
CA VAL A 171 19.54 -25.19 -36.33
C VAL A 171 19.81 -25.96 -37.62
N SER A 172 21.08 -25.98 -37.96
CA SER A 172 21.75 -26.79 -38.96
C SER A 172 21.38 -28.27 -38.86
N THR A 173 20.92 -28.82 -39.98
CA THR A 173 21.01 -30.26 -40.33
C THR A 173 21.50 -30.25 -41.77
N GLY A 174 22.71 -30.70 -42.14
CA GLY A 174 23.29 -31.99 -41.82
C GLY A 174 23.09 -32.94 -43.01
N ARG A 175 23.84 -32.74 -44.10
CA ARG A 175 24.38 -33.82 -44.94
C ARG A 175 25.43 -33.31 -45.93
#